data_AF-A0A653RJ98-F1
#
_entry.id   AF-A0A653RJ98-F1
#
_cell.length_a   1.000
_cell.length_b   1.000
_cell.length_c   1.000
_cell.angle_alpha   90.00
_cell.angle_beta   90.00
_cell.angle_gamma   90.00
#
_symmetry.space_group_name_H-M   'P 1'
#
loop_
_entity.id
_entity.type
_entity.pdbx_description
1 polymer ?
#
loop_
_entity_poly.entity_id
_entity_poly.type
_entity_poly.pdbx_seq_one_letter_code
_entity_poly.pdbx_strand_id
1 'polypeptide(L)'
;MTIDLSHHLAIVPAPRAAERDLWALAAGVAFAAVLLSPVRHYFNGKDKNEEDSFPLSTYPMFSDDRKDRTRIPHVAGFTADGERIVPHYSHFGAGGLNQVRKQITRMVRQGRAVEVAQRYADALAQQQRRAAGQGASPAAQRRRREAGIVRVEIVRSRYFFDTYFAGNTTPQMETVHARADVGGTATAVSETRHDDTQDAQGPPTGPMARSELGNVPPRPIGTGNTAGDYVTENTVQTAPRNTSTTATETATETATEQEATP
;
A
#
# COMPACT_ATOMS: atom_id res chain seq x y z
N MET A 1 93.97 -33.71 12.91
CA MET A 1 93.00 -34.54 12.18
C MET A 1 91.70 -33.77 12.15
N THR A 2 91.43 -33.09 11.04
CA THR A 2 90.38 -32.08 10.87
C THR A 2 89.06 -32.77 10.48
N ILE A 3 87.98 -32.44 11.21
CA ILE A 3 86.62 -32.93 10.92
C ILE A 3 85.99 -31.95 9.92
N ASP A 4 85.63 -32.46 8.75
CA ASP A 4 84.92 -31.73 7.70
C ASP A 4 83.41 -31.72 8.01
N LEU A 5 82.88 -30.56 8.40
CA LEU A 5 81.45 -30.30 8.53
C LEU A 5 80.92 -29.68 7.24
N SER A 6 80.68 -30.53 6.24
CA SER A 6 79.96 -30.14 5.03
C SER A 6 78.52 -30.67 5.08
N HIS A 7 77.67 -30.05 5.90
CA HIS A 7 76.23 -30.24 5.81
C HIS A 7 75.69 -29.48 4.60
N HIS A 8 75.61 -30.17 3.46
CA HIS A 8 74.83 -29.72 2.31
C HIS A 8 73.34 -29.71 2.68
N LEU A 9 72.81 -28.53 3.03
CA LEU A 9 71.38 -28.25 2.99
C LEU A 9 70.92 -28.38 1.54
N ALA A 10 70.33 -29.52 1.20
CA ALA A 10 69.59 -29.69 -0.05
C ALA A 10 68.35 -28.79 0.01
N ILE A 11 68.43 -27.61 -0.62
CA ILE A 11 67.27 -26.79 -0.92
C ILE A 11 66.44 -27.57 -1.93
N VAL A 12 65.34 -28.18 -1.48
CA VAL A 12 64.37 -28.82 -2.37
C VAL A 12 63.74 -27.71 -3.22
N PRO A 13 63.89 -27.72 -4.56
CA PRO A 13 63.23 -26.73 -5.41
C PRO A 13 61.72 -26.95 -5.30
N ALA A 14 60.99 -25.88 -4.99
CA ALA A 14 59.53 -25.91 -4.95
C ALA A 14 58.98 -26.44 -6.29
N PRO A 15 57.99 -27.35 -6.29
CA PRO A 15 57.40 -27.84 -7.53
C PRO A 15 56.86 -26.64 -8.33
N ARG A 16 57.16 -26.61 -9.64
CA ARG A 16 56.61 -25.59 -10.53
C ARG A 16 55.10 -25.76 -10.56
N ALA A 17 54.37 -24.72 -10.13
CA ALA A 17 52.92 -24.70 -10.20
C ALA A 17 52.49 -24.97 -11.64
N ALA A 18 51.75 -26.06 -11.85
CA ALA A 18 51.16 -26.35 -13.14
C ALA A 18 49.97 -25.40 -13.36
N GLU A 19 49.61 -25.15 -14.62
CA GLU A 19 48.41 -24.36 -14.96
C GLU A 19 47.15 -24.90 -14.26
N ARG A 20 47.09 -26.22 -14.05
CA ARG A 20 46.02 -26.89 -13.30
C ARG A 20 45.95 -26.47 -11.83
N ASP A 21 47.08 -26.22 -11.20
CA ASP A 21 47.13 -25.79 -9.79
C ASP A 21 46.64 -24.35 -9.65
N LEU A 22 46.92 -23.50 -10.64
CA LEU A 22 46.40 -22.13 -10.71
C LEU A 22 44.88 -22.12 -10.88
N TRP A 23 44.33 -22.98 -11.74
CA TRP A 23 42.88 -23.13 -11.90
C TRP A 23 42.21 -23.68 -10.64
N ALA A 24 42.82 -24.66 -9.97
CA ALA A 24 42.32 -25.20 -8.71
C ALA A 24 42.30 -24.15 -7.60
N LEU A 25 43.35 -23.34 -7.49
CA LEU A 25 43.41 -22.21 -6.55
C LEU A 25 42.35 -21.14 -6.89
N ALA A 26 42.21 -20.76 -8.16
CA ALA A 26 41.21 -19.79 -8.58
C ALA A 26 39.78 -20.26 -8.27
N ALA A 27 39.48 -21.53 -8.53
CA ALA A 27 38.19 -22.14 -8.20
C ALA A 27 37.95 -22.17 -6.68
N GLY A 28 38.96 -22.54 -5.89
CA GLY A 28 38.88 -22.53 -4.44
C GLY A 28 38.63 -21.15 -3.85
N VAL A 29 39.33 -20.12 -4.36
CA VAL A 29 39.13 -18.72 -3.96
C VAL A 29 37.74 -18.22 -4.36
N ALA A 30 37.28 -18.53 -5.57
CA ALA A 30 35.93 -18.16 -6.01
C ALA A 30 34.85 -18.83 -5.14
N PHE A 31 35.00 -20.11 -4.80
CA PHE A 31 34.08 -20.82 -3.93
C PHE A 31 34.08 -20.25 -2.50
N ALA A 32 35.26 -19.97 -1.95
CA ALA A 32 35.40 -19.31 -0.65
C ALA A 32 34.74 -17.91 -0.66
N ALA A 33 34.92 -17.14 -1.73
CA ALA A 33 34.27 -15.83 -1.90
C ALA A 33 32.75 -15.93 -1.96
N VAL A 34 32.19 -16.98 -2.59
CA VAL A 34 30.74 -17.22 -2.59
C VAL A 34 30.24 -17.57 -1.18
N LEU A 35 30.94 -18.45 -0.45
CA LEU A 35 30.58 -18.82 0.92
C LEU A 35 30.71 -17.64 1.92
N LEU A 36 31.70 -16.76 1.71
CA LEU A 36 31.96 -15.58 2.55
C LEU A 36 31.21 -14.33 2.09
N SER A 37 30.53 -14.36 0.94
CA SER A 37 29.72 -13.24 0.42
C SER A 37 28.76 -12.64 1.47
N PRO A 38 28.05 -13.45 2.31
CA PRO A 38 27.17 -12.92 3.33
C PRO A 38 27.87 -12.11 4.43
N VAL A 39 29.17 -12.36 4.67
CA VAL A 39 29.95 -11.67 5.71
C VAL A 39 30.14 -10.19 5.38
N ARG A 40 30.14 -9.82 4.09
CA ARG A 40 30.21 -8.41 3.65
C ARG A 40 29.06 -7.57 4.20
N HIS A 41 27.89 -8.16 4.46
CA HIS A 41 26.76 -7.46 5.05
C HIS A 41 27.00 -6.98 6.49
N TYR A 42 28.01 -7.52 7.19
CA TYR A 42 28.34 -7.13 8.56
C TYR A 42 29.35 -5.97 8.61
N PHE A 43 30.13 -5.74 7.55
CA PHE A 43 31.12 -4.64 7.48
C PHE A 43 30.61 -3.37 6.79
N ASN A 44 29.40 -3.39 6.22
CA ASN A 44 28.81 -2.26 5.48
C ASN A 44 28.25 -1.12 6.36
N GLY A 45 28.73 -0.97 7.60
CA GLY A 45 28.52 0.24 8.42
C GLY A 45 27.07 0.56 8.82
N LYS A 46 26.15 -0.40 8.70
CA LYS A 46 24.84 -0.30 9.35
C LYS A 46 24.94 -1.10 10.64
N ASP A 47 24.90 -0.42 11.78
CA ASP A 47 24.98 -1.01 13.11
C ASP A 47 23.77 -1.90 13.38
N LYS A 48 23.79 -3.11 12.82
CA LYS A 48 22.74 -4.12 13.02
C LYS A 48 22.52 -4.43 14.50
N ASN A 49 23.53 -4.24 15.35
CA ASN A 49 23.42 -4.50 16.79
C ASN A 49 22.52 -3.49 17.53
N GLU A 50 22.29 -2.31 16.97
CA GLU A 50 21.42 -1.28 17.57
C GLU A 50 19.96 -1.42 17.13
N GLU A 51 19.72 -2.03 15.97
CA GLU A 51 18.38 -2.18 15.37
C GLU A 51 17.83 -3.61 15.42
N ASP A 52 18.70 -4.64 15.50
CA ASP A 52 18.33 -6.06 15.47
C ASP A 52 18.55 -6.73 16.83
N SER A 53 17.48 -7.29 17.41
CA SER A 53 17.56 -8.03 18.67
C SER A 53 18.25 -9.41 18.53
N PHE A 54 18.59 -9.85 17.30
CA PHE A 54 19.23 -11.15 17.04
C PHE A 54 20.34 -11.07 15.97
N PRO A 55 21.51 -10.51 16.32
CA PRO A 55 22.59 -10.19 15.37
C PRO A 55 23.23 -11.41 14.68
N LEU A 56 23.00 -12.63 15.18
CA LEU A 56 23.51 -13.88 14.62
C LEU A 56 22.48 -14.68 13.82
N SER A 57 21.22 -14.23 13.78
CA SER A 57 20.18 -14.90 13.00
C SER A 57 20.09 -14.25 11.62
N THR A 58 20.64 -14.91 10.60
CA THR A 58 20.37 -14.58 9.18
C THR A 58 18.95 -15.04 8.78
N TYR A 59 17.96 -14.78 9.64
CA TYR A 59 16.56 -15.07 9.38
C TYR A 59 15.88 -13.79 8.89
N PRO A 60 15.25 -13.79 7.70
CA PRO A 60 14.67 -12.59 7.08
C PRO A 60 13.50 -11.98 7.87
N MET A 61 13.13 -12.56 9.02
CA MET A 61 12.05 -12.06 9.85
C MET A 61 12.50 -11.00 10.88
N PHE A 62 13.81 -10.81 11.07
CA PHE A 62 14.40 -9.94 12.11
C PHE A 62 15.41 -8.90 11.62
N SER A 63 16.00 -9.10 10.44
CA SER A 63 17.12 -8.28 9.95
C SER A 63 16.74 -7.22 8.90
N ASP A 64 15.45 -7.01 8.65
CA ASP A 64 14.96 -6.00 7.72
C ASP A 64 14.30 -4.86 8.48
N ASP A 65 14.73 -3.64 8.20
CA ASP A 65 14.18 -2.38 8.72
C ASP A 65 12.67 -2.35 8.40
N ARG A 66 11.86 -2.70 9.40
CA ARG A 66 10.41 -2.72 9.25
C ARG A 66 9.98 -1.27 9.15
N LYS A 67 9.63 -0.84 7.93
CA LYS A 67 9.05 0.47 7.65
C LYS A 67 8.10 0.87 8.77
N ASP A 68 8.34 2.02 9.38
CA ASP A 68 7.50 2.66 10.40
C ASP A 68 6.04 2.90 9.98
N ARG A 69 5.74 2.80 8.68
CA ARG A 69 4.47 3.18 8.07
C ARG A 69 4.00 2.25 6.97
N THR A 70 2.68 2.22 6.78
CA THR A 70 2.02 1.54 5.67
C THR A 70 1.02 2.44 4.95
N ARG A 71 0.78 2.16 3.67
CA ARG A 71 -0.23 2.84 2.84
C ARG A 71 -1.21 1.81 2.30
N ILE A 72 -2.49 1.96 2.64
CA ILE A 72 -3.53 0.97 2.35
C ILE A 72 -4.64 1.64 1.54
N PRO A 73 -4.74 1.33 0.23
CA PRO A 73 -5.92 1.65 -0.56
C PRO A 73 -7.12 0.87 -0.04
N HIS A 74 -8.20 1.57 0.27
CA HIS A 74 -9.43 0.97 0.73
C HIS A 74 -10.65 1.85 0.39
N VAL A 75 -11.82 1.35 0.75
CA VAL A 75 -13.09 2.02 0.49
C VAL A 75 -13.64 2.57 1.80
N ALA A 76 -14.00 3.85 1.80
CA ALA A 76 -14.67 4.52 2.90
C ALA A 76 -16.08 4.91 2.46
N GLY A 77 -17.09 4.49 3.21
CA GLY A 77 -18.47 4.98 3.08
C GLY A 77 -18.74 6.09 4.08
N PHE A 78 -19.60 7.02 3.70
CA PHE A 78 -20.04 8.13 4.55
C PHE A 78 -21.56 8.13 4.63
N THR A 79 -22.11 8.29 5.82
CA THR A 79 -23.55 8.50 6.04
C THR A 79 -23.95 9.94 5.74
N ALA A 80 -25.26 10.21 5.71
CA ALA A 80 -25.79 11.57 5.61
C ALA A 80 -25.31 12.47 6.77
N ASP A 81 -25.14 11.88 7.96
CA ASP A 81 -24.63 12.56 9.16
C ASP A 81 -23.10 12.78 9.11
N GLY A 82 -22.43 12.32 8.05
CA GLY A 82 -20.99 12.42 7.88
C GLY A 82 -20.20 11.33 8.61
N GLU A 83 -20.87 10.35 9.22
CA GLU A 83 -20.23 9.22 9.90
C GLU A 83 -19.50 8.32 8.89
N ARG A 84 -18.23 8.00 9.20
CA ARG A 84 -17.43 7.08 8.39
C ARG A 84 -17.73 5.62 8.71
N ILE A 85 -18.06 4.85 7.68
CA ILE A 85 -18.34 3.41 7.74
C ILE A 85 -17.51 2.70 6.68
N VAL A 86 -16.74 1.67 7.05
CA VAL A 86 -16.05 0.82 6.07
C VAL A 86 -17.06 -0.20 5.50
N PRO A 87 -17.44 -0.13 4.22
CA PRO A 87 -18.40 -1.06 3.64
C PRO A 87 -17.82 -2.46 3.55
N HIS A 88 -18.67 -3.48 3.65
CA HIS A 88 -18.23 -4.86 3.50
C HIS A 88 -17.67 -5.13 2.09
N TYR A 89 -16.62 -5.96 2.01
CA TYR A 89 -15.94 -6.30 0.76
C TYR A 89 -16.85 -6.99 -0.28
N SER A 90 -17.94 -7.62 0.17
CA SER A 90 -18.89 -8.33 -0.70
C SER A 90 -19.61 -7.41 -1.69
N HIS A 91 -19.64 -6.09 -1.44
CA HIS A 91 -20.19 -5.12 -2.38
C HIS A 91 -19.37 -5.02 -3.67
N PHE A 92 -18.09 -5.40 -3.64
CA PHE A 92 -17.23 -5.37 -4.83
C PHE A 92 -17.09 -6.72 -5.53
N GLY A 93 -17.10 -7.82 -4.77
CA GLY A 93 -16.95 -9.15 -5.32
C GLY A 93 -17.21 -10.27 -4.32
N ALA A 94 -17.51 -11.46 -4.84
CA ALA A 94 -17.88 -12.64 -4.05
C ALA A 94 -16.69 -13.43 -3.47
N GLY A 95 -15.44 -13.03 -3.75
CA GLY A 95 -14.24 -13.70 -3.24
C GLY A 95 -13.98 -13.44 -1.75
N GLY A 96 -12.97 -14.10 -1.18
CA GLY A 96 -12.57 -13.87 0.21
C GLY A 96 -12.03 -12.45 0.45
N LEU A 97 -12.14 -11.94 1.68
CA LEU A 97 -11.72 -10.58 2.08
C LEU A 97 -10.35 -10.19 1.52
N ASN A 98 -9.32 -11.03 1.71
CA ASN A 98 -7.96 -10.72 1.28
C ASN A 98 -7.81 -10.70 -0.24
N GLN A 99 -8.55 -11.53 -0.96
CA GLN A 99 -8.54 -11.54 -2.42
C GLN A 99 -9.18 -10.26 -2.95
N VAL A 100 -10.35 -9.88 -2.44
CA VAL A 100 -11.05 -8.65 -2.84
C VAL A 100 -10.21 -7.41 -2.51
N ARG A 101 -9.59 -7.34 -1.32
CA ARG A 101 -8.68 -6.24 -0.95
C ARG A 101 -7.48 -6.13 -1.90
N LYS A 102 -6.86 -7.26 -2.28
CA LYS A 102 -5.77 -7.26 -3.26
C LYS A 102 -6.24 -6.80 -4.64
N GLN A 103 -7.43 -7.22 -5.08
CA GLN A 103 -8.02 -6.79 -6.35
C GLN A 103 -8.28 -5.27 -6.37
N ILE A 104 -8.91 -4.73 -5.32
CA ILE A 104 -9.13 -3.29 -5.16
C ILE A 104 -7.80 -2.54 -5.18
N THR A 105 -6.83 -2.98 -4.38
CA THR A 105 -5.49 -2.38 -4.32
C THR A 105 -4.83 -2.35 -5.69
N ARG A 106 -4.92 -3.45 -6.46
CA ARG A 106 -4.37 -3.53 -7.81
C ARG A 106 -5.07 -2.54 -8.75
N MET A 107 -6.40 -2.48 -8.74
CA MET A 107 -7.17 -1.58 -9.59
C MET A 107 -6.87 -0.10 -9.29
N VAL A 108 -6.80 0.27 -8.02
CA VAL A 108 -6.45 1.65 -7.62
C VAL A 108 -5.04 2.02 -8.09
N ARG A 109 -4.08 1.10 -7.97
CA ARG A 109 -2.72 1.30 -8.50
C ARG A 109 -2.68 1.44 -10.02
N GLN A 110 -3.62 0.85 -10.73
CA GLN A 110 -3.77 0.95 -12.18
C GLN A 110 -4.58 2.19 -12.63
N GLY A 111 -4.93 3.12 -11.72
CA GLY A 111 -5.73 4.30 -12.04
C GLY A 111 -7.23 4.02 -12.20
N ARG A 112 -7.69 2.81 -11.90
CA ARG A 112 -9.10 2.38 -12.08
C ARG A 112 -9.94 2.61 -10.83
N ALA A 113 -9.65 3.65 -10.06
CA ALA A 113 -10.35 3.95 -8.81
C ALA A 113 -11.83 4.29 -9.03
N VAL A 114 -12.16 4.99 -10.13
CA VAL A 114 -13.54 5.33 -10.52
C VAL A 114 -14.40 4.08 -10.72
N GLU A 115 -13.86 3.05 -11.38
CA GLU A 115 -14.57 1.78 -11.57
C GLU A 115 -14.84 1.07 -10.24
N VAL A 116 -13.90 1.14 -9.29
CA VAL A 116 -14.10 0.57 -7.95
C VAL A 116 -15.20 1.34 -7.21
N ALA A 117 -15.15 2.68 -7.25
CA ALA A 117 -16.15 3.54 -6.63
C ALA A 117 -17.56 3.24 -7.19
N GLN A 118 -17.69 3.17 -8.52
CA GLN A 118 -18.97 2.90 -9.19
C GLN A 118 -19.56 1.56 -8.75
N ARG A 119 -18.75 0.48 -8.74
CA ARG A 119 -19.24 -0.84 -8.33
C ARG A 119 -19.75 -0.86 -6.90
N TYR A 120 -19.06 -0.20 -5.97
CA TYR A 120 -19.52 -0.10 -4.59
C TYR A 120 -20.82 0.72 -4.49
N ALA A 121 -20.90 1.86 -5.19
CA ALA A 121 -22.09 2.70 -5.20
C ALA A 121 -23.32 1.95 -5.76
N ASP A 122 -23.15 1.22 -6.86
CA ASP A 122 -24.23 0.43 -7.48
C ASP A 122 -24.67 -0.72 -6.57
N ALA A 123 -23.72 -1.43 -5.94
CA ALA A 123 -24.02 -2.54 -5.04
C ALA A 123 -24.74 -2.06 -3.76
N LEU A 124 -24.31 -0.94 -3.18
CA LEU A 124 -24.96 -0.33 -2.03
C LEU A 124 -26.37 0.15 -2.39
N ALA A 125 -26.56 0.77 -3.56
CA ALA A 125 -27.87 1.19 -4.03
C ALA A 125 -28.82 -0.01 -4.22
N GLN A 126 -28.32 -1.10 -4.80
CA GLN A 126 -29.09 -2.35 -4.92
C GLN A 126 -29.41 -2.95 -3.54
N GLN A 127 -28.48 -2.92 -2.59
CA GLN A 127 -28.74 -3.40 -1.24
C GLN A 127 -29.81 -2.55 -0.54
N GLN A 128 -29.74 -1.22 -0.64
CA GLN A 128 -30.72 -0.31 -0.04
C GLN A 128 -32.13 -0.57 -0.59
N ARG A 129 -32.27 -0.78 -1.92
CA ARG A 129 -33.55 -1.16 -2.54
C ARG A 129 -34.09 -2.50 -2.02
N ARG A 130 -33.20 -3.44 -1.68
CA ARG A 130 -33.56 -4.78 -1.17
C ARG A 130 -33.75 -4.82 0.34
N ALA A 131 -33.28 -3.81 1.08
CA ALA A 131 -33.23 -3.80 2.53
C ALA A 131 -34.62 -3.57 3.15
N ALA A 132 -35.48 -4.59 3.05
CA ALA A 132 -36.74 -4.73 3.78
C ALA A 132 -36.63 -5.72 4.97
N GLY A 133 -35.43 -6.23 5.26
CA GLY A 133 -35.22 -7.33 6.20
C GLY A 133 -35.09 -6.90 7.67
N GLN A 134 -36.10 -7.24 8.48
CA GLN A 134 -36.06 -7.14 9.94
C GLN A 134 -35.38 -8.39 10.53
N GLY A 135 -34.10 -8.31 10.88
CA GLY A 135 -33.40 -9.40 11.57
C GLY A 135 -32.35 -8.88 12.56
N ALA A 136 -32.14 -9.60 13.66
CA ALA A 136 -31.19 -9.23 14.72
C ALA A 136 -29.80 -9.86 14.54
N SER A 137 -29.55 -10.60 13.46
CA SER A 137 -28.24 -11.22 13.23
C SER A 137 -27.14 -10.16 13.00
N PRO A 138 -25.87 -10.45 13.31
CA PRO A 138 -24.76 -9.51 13.08
C PRO A 138 -24.66 -9.05 11.62
N ALA A 139 -24.95 -9.93 10.67
CA ALA A 139 -25.01 -9.60 9.25
C ALA A 139 -26.16 -8.63 8.93
N ALA A 140 -27.32 -8.79 9.58
CA ALA A 140 -28.45 -7.87 9.40
C ALA A 140 -28.16 -6.50 10.03
N GLN A 141 -27.56 -6.44 11.23
CA GLN A 141 -27.16 -5.18 11.85
C GLN A 141 -26.16 -4.42 10.99
N ARG A 142 -25.16 -5.12 10.43
CA ARG A 142 -24.20 -4.52 9.49
C ARG A 142 -24.90 -3.97 8.25
N ARG A 143 -25.79 -4.74 7.61
CA ARG A 143 -26.53 -4.29 6.43
C ARG A 143 -27.37 -3.04 6.71
N ARG A 144 -27.98 -2.93 7.90
CA ARG A 144 -28.70 -1.72 8.32
C ARG A 144 -27.77 -0.51 8.45
N ARG A 145 -26.61 -0.70 9.10
CA ARG A 145 -25.61 0.38 9.23
C ARG A 145 -25.08 0.83 7.86
N GLU A 146 -24.79 -0.12 6.97
CA GLU A 146 -24.35 0.15 5.61
C GLU A 146 -25.45 0.77 4.73
N ALA A 147 -26.73 0.53 5.02
CA ALA A 147 -27.83 1.17 4.30
C ALA A 147 -27.87 2.69 4.51
N GLY A 148 -27.30 3.19 5.61
CA GLY A 148 -27.15 4.62 5.87
C GLY A 148 -26.06 5.31 5.05
N ILE A 149 -25.24 4.56 4.31
CA ILE A 149 -24.17 5.13 3.47
C ILE A 149 -24.80 5.84 2.27
N VAL A 150 -24.50 7.12 2.12
CA VAL A 150 -24.96 7.95 0.98
C VAL A 150 -23.85 8.22 -0.02
N ARG A 151 -22.59 8.10 0.39
CA ARG A 151 -21.42 8.40 -0.43
C ARG A 151 -20.29 7.41 -0.19
N VAL A 152 -19.58 7.05 -1.25
CA VAL A 152 -18.41 6.18 -1.22
C VAL A 152 -17.19 6.92 -1.75
N GLU A 153 -16.07 6.75 -1.08
CA GLU A 153 -14.77 7.27 -1.49
C GLU A 153 -13.74 6.14 -1.56
N ILE A 154 -12.91 6.19 -2.59
CA ILE A 154 -11.75 5.31 -2.74
C ILE A 154 -10.54 6.08 -2.26
N VAL A 155 -10.04 5.69 -1.09
CA VAL A 155 -8.98 6.41 -0.38
C VAL A 155 -7.72 5.57 -0.29
N ARG A 156 -6.58 6.25 -0.28
CA ARG A 156 -5.28 5.68 0.08
C ARG A 156 -4.86 6.29 1.40
N SER A 157 -4.97 5.49 2.44
CA SER A 157 -4.74 5.96 3.80
C SER A 157 -3.37 5.51 4.30
N ARG A 158 -2.69 6.42 5.00
CA ARG A 158 -1.38 6.19 5.59
C ARG A 158 -1.55 6.00 7.10
N TYR A 159 -0.88 4.97 7.60
CA TYR A 159 -0.85 4.60 9.01
C TYR A 159 0.61 4.47 9.48
N PHE A 160 0.93 5.02 10.64
CA PHE A 160 2.18 4.72 11.36
C PHE A 160 1.96 3.62 12.38
N PHE A 161 2.88 2.66 12.44
CA PHE A 161 2.72 1.48 13.29
C PHE A 161 2.74 1.84 14.77
N ASP A 162 3.66 2.70 15.22
CA ASP A 162 3.75 3.11 16.62
C ASP A 162 2.44 3.74 17.11
N THR A 163 1.91 4.70 16.35
CA THR A 163 0.63 5.37 16.64
C THR A 163 -0.55 4.40 16.59
N TYR A 164 -0.58 3.51 15.60
CA TYR A 164 -1.65 2.53 15.41
C TYR A 164 -1.70 1.50 16.54
N PHE A 165 -0.56 0.91 16.89
CA PHE A 165 -0.48 -0.08 17.97
C PHE A 165 -0.57 0.55 19.36
N ALA A 166 -0.28 1.85 19.51
CA ALA A 166 -0.58 2.62 20.71
C ALA A 166 -2.08 2.94 20.90
N GLY A 167 -2.94 2.56 19.94
CA GLY A 167 -4.40 2.63 20.05
C GLY A 167 -5.07 3.68 19.15
N ASN A 168 -4.30 4.52 18.46
CA ASN A 168 -4.88 5.44 17.48
C ASN A 168 -4.97 4.76 16.10
N THR A 169 -6.13 4.19 15.79
CA THR A 169 -6.37 3.46 14.55
C THR A 169 -6.80 4.35 13.37
N THR A 170 -6.71 5.67 13.51
CA THR A 170 -7.07 6.62 12.46
C THR A 170 -5.88 6.86 11.51
N PRO A 171 -6.15 7.19 10.24
CA PRO A 171 -5.08 7.49 9.30
C PRO A 171 -4.59 8.92 9.45
N GLN A 172 -3.27 9.12 9.43
CA GLN A 172 -2.64 10.46 9.51
C GLN A 172 -2.85 11.27 8.22
N MET A 173 -2.94 10.56 7.09
CA MET A 173 -3.06 11.17 5.78
C MET A 173 -3.88 10.26 4.86
N GLU A 174 -4.77 10.84 4.09
CA GLU A 174 -5.59 10.15 3.10
C GLU A 174 -5.55 10.86 1.76
N THR A 175 -5.29 10.13 0.68
CA THR A 175 -5.50 10.63 -0.67
C THR A 175 -6.77 10.01 -1.23
N VAL A 176 -7.75 10.84 -1.58
CA VAL A 176 -8.98 10.43 -2.25
C VAL A 176 -8.72 10.35 -3.75
N HIS A 177 -8.96 9.18 -4.33
CA HIS A 177 -8.76 8.91 -5.76
C HIS A 177 -10.06 8.96 -6.58
N ALA A 178 -11.20 8.65 -5.95
CA ALA A 178 -12.50 8.69 -6.59
C ALA A 178 -13.61 8.82 -5.54
N ARG A 179 -14.73 9.41 -5.94
CA ARG A 179 -15.93 9.58 -5.13
C ARG A 179 -17.17 9.22 -5.95
N ALA A 180 -18.15 8.58 -5.32
CA ALA A 180 -19.43 8.27 -5.92
C ALA A 180 -20.55 8.39 -4.88
N ASP A 181 -21.62 9.10 -5.20
CA ASP A 181 -22.85 9.03 -4.42
C ASP A 181 -23.57 7.70 -4.71
N VAL A 182 -24.25 7.15 -3.71
CA VAL A 182 -24.92 5.85 -3.86
C VAL A 182 -26.07 5.98 -4.87
N GLY A 183 -25.99 5.22 -5.96
CA GLY A 183 -26.91 5.32 -7.10
C GLY A 183 -26.60 6.44 -8.09
N GLY A 184 -25.51 7.19 -7.88
CA GLY A 184 -25.00 8.20 -8.79
C GLY A 184 -23.82 7.72 -9.65
N THR A 185 -23.15 8.68 -10.29
CA THR A 185 -21.99 8.43 -11.15
C THR A 185 -20.70 8.74 -10.40
N ALA A 186 -19.73 7.82 -10.49
CA ALA A 186 -18.41 8.01 -9.90
C ALA A 186 -17.60 9.08 -10.65
N THR A 187 -16.86 9.89 -9.89
CA THR A 187 -15.96 10.92 -10.39
C THR A 187 -14.55 10.68 -9.87
N ALA A 188 -13.55 10.99 -10.70
CA ALA A 188 -12.16 11.00 -10.28
C ALA A 188 -11.91 12.23 -9.40
N VAL A 189 -11.18 12.04 -8.31
CA VAL A 189 -10.80 13.10 -7.38
C VAL A 189 -9.31 12.94 -7.10
N SER A 190 -8.61 14.05 -6.88
CA SER A 190 -7.23 14.05 -6.38
C SER A 190 -7.13 15.05 -5.23
N GLU A 191 -7.71 14.63 -4.12
CA GLU A 191 -7.80 15.40 -2.88
C GLU A 191 -6.91 14.72 -1.84
N THR A 192 -6.03 15.48 -1.19
CA THR A 192 -5.25 14.95 -0.07
C THR A 192 -5.74 15.60 1.21
N ARG A 193 -6.09 14.75 2.18
CA ARG A 193 -6.54 15.09 3.52
C ARG A 193 -5.44 14.77 4.51
N HIS A 194 -5.14 15.70 5.38
CA HIS A 194 -4.23 15.51 6.51
C HIS A 194 -4.99 15.80 7.80
N ASP A 195 -4.67 15.04 8.83
CA ASP A 195 -5.07 15.37 10.20
C ASP A 195 -3.95 16.20 10.81
N ASP A 196 -4.10 17.53 10.84
CA ASP A 196 -3.08 18.47 11.35
C ASP A 196 -2.83 18.30 12.85
N THR A 197 -3.68 17.58 13.56
CA THR A 197 -3.45 17.22 14.98
C THR A 197 -2.43 16.09 15.13
N GLN A 198 -2.05 15.43 14.03
CA GLN A 198 -1.09 14.33 13.98
C GLN A 198 0.10 14.74 13.07
N ASP A 199 1.32 14.73 13.60
CA ASP A 199 2.52 15.06 12.81
C ASP A 199 2.56 14.24 11.50
N ALA A 200 2.49 14.93 10.35
CA ALA A 200 2.48 14.30 9.03
C ALA A 200 3.78 13.51 8.74
N GLN A 201 4.84 13.79 9.50
CA GLN A 201 6.15 13.16 9.48
C GLN A 201 6.22 11.90 10.36
N GLY A 202 5.25 11.68 11.24
CA GLY A 202 5.25 10.61 12.26
C GLY A 202 5.92 11.05 13.55
N PRO A 203 5.82 10.27 14.65
CA PRO A 203 6.57 10.56 15.87
C PRO A 203 8.07 10.68 15.56
N PRO A 204 8.82 11.56 16.24
CA PRO A 204 10.24 11.76 15.97
C PRO A 204 10.99 10.43 16.01
N THR A 205 11.53 10.03 14.86
CA THR A 205 12.35 8.83 14.72
C THR A 205 13.71 9.07 15.37
N GLY A 206 13.87 8.62 16.62
CA GLY A 206 15.15 8.62 17.32
C GLY A 206 15.03 8.07 18.76
N PRO A 207 16.10 7.48 19.31
CA PRO A 207 16.08 6.84 20.63
C PRO A 207 15.81 7.81 21.80
N MET A 208 15.91 9.13 21.57
CA MET A 208 15.70 10.15 22.62
C MET A 208 14.25 10.64 22.76
N ALA A 209 13.32 10.26 21.88
CA ALA A 209 11.92 10.67 21.99
C ALA A 209 11.11 9.88 23.03
N ARG A 210 11.63 8.73 23.51
CA ARG A 210 10.94 7.86 24.48
C ARG A 210 11.07 8.33 25.94
N SER A 211 11.90 9.33 26.23
CA SER A 211 12.34 9.65 27.61
C SER A 211 11.67 10.87 28.24
N GLU A 212 11.08 11.79 27.47
CA GLU A 212 10.79 13.16 27.97
C GLU A 212 9.31 13.55 27.96
N LEU A 213 8.41 12.76 27.37
CA LEU A 213 6.98 13.04 27.39
C LEU A 213 6.28 12.22 28.47
N GLY A 214 5.86 12.89 29.55
CA GLY A 214 5.05 12.32 30.61
C GLY A 214 3.88 11.50 30.07
N ASN A 215 3.72 10.31 30.64
CA ASN A 215 2.73 9.29 30.28
C ASN A 215 1.27 9.75 30.51
N VAL A 216 0.77 10.64 29.66
CA VAL A 216 -0.66 10.77 29.42
C VAL A 216 -0.87 10.57 27.93
N PRO A 217 -1.31 9.38 27.48
CA PRO A 217 -1.65 9.19 26.08
C PRO A 217 -2.75 10.21 25.71
N PRO A 218 -2.63 10.93 24.57
CA PRO A 218 -3.73 11.73 24.07
C PRO A 218 -4.98 10.84 23.95
N ARG A 219 -6.15 11.40 24.27
CA ARG A 219 -7.41 10.66 24.23
C ARG A 219 -7.57 9.98 22.87
N PRO A 220 -8.07 8.73 22.81
CA PRO A 220 -8.30 8.05 21.54
C PRO A 220 -9.29 8.85 20.68
N ILE A 221 -8.79 9.37 19.56
CA ILE A 221 -9.58 10.01 18.52
C ILE A 221 -10.15 8.90 17.64
N GLY A 222 -11.46 8.90 17.38
CA GLY A 222 -12.11 7.81 16.62
C GLY A 222 -13.59 7.55 16.96
N THR A 223 -14.13 8.20 17.98
CA THR A 223 -15.60 8.31 18.14
C THR A 223 -16.02 9.64 17.50
N GLY A 224 -16.44 9.60 16.24
CA GLY A 224 -16.99 10.78 15.56
C GLY A 224 -16.11 11.44 14.49
N ASN A 225 -15.05 10.79 13.98
CA ASN A 225 -14.21 11.35 12.92
C ASN A 225 -15.03 11.59 11.64
N THR A 226 -15.52 12.80 11.53
CA THR A 226 -16.37 13.28 10.44
C THR A 226 -15.46 13.86 9.37
N ALA A 227 -15.94 13.97 8.13
CA ALA A 227 -15.17 14.60 7.06
C ALA A 227 -14.66 16.02 7.40
N GLY A 228 -15.25 16.69 8.40
CA GLY A 228 -14.85 18.02 8.89
C GLY A 228 -13.59 18.05 9.76
N ASP A 229 -13.07 16.90 10.21
CA ASP A 229 -11.87 16.86 11.06
C ASP A 229 -10.56 16.89 10.25
N TYR A 230 -10.64 16.95 8.91
CA TYR A 230 -9.49 16.89 8.03
C TYR A 230 -9.28 18.21 7.28
N VAL A 231 -8.04 18.69 7.24
CA VAL A 231 -7.67 19.79 6.35
C VAL A 231 -7.48 19.24 4.93
N THR A 232 -8.14 19.89 3.98
CA THR A 232 -8.29 19.40 2.62
C THR A 232 -7.49 20.24 1.63
N GLU A 233 -6.51 19.63 0.97
CA GLU A 233 -5.82 20.22 -0.18
C GLU A 233 -6.42 19.65 -1.48
N ASN A 234 -7.15 20.49 -2.21
CA ASN A 234 -7.78 20.13 -3.47
C ASN A 234 -6.82 20.39 -4.64
N THR A 235 -6.38 19.33 -5.33
CA THR A 235 -5.86 19.45 -6.69
C THR A 235 -6.90 18.86 -7.64
N VAL A 236 -7.82 19.70 -8.14
CA VAL A 236 -8.81 19.24 -9.13
C VAL A 236 -8.11 19.11 -10.48
N GLN A 237 -7.69 17.90 -10.82
CA GLN A 237 -7.21 17.58 -12.15
C GLN A 237 -8.37 16.99 -12.95
N THR A 238 -9.10 17.85 -13.66
CA THR A 238 -10.17 17.45 -14.58
C THR A 238 -9.54 16.55 -15.65
N ALA A 239 -9.92 15.28 -15.68
CA ALA A 239 -9.45 14.36 -16.71
C ALA A 239 -9.83 14.88 -18.11
N PRO A 240 -8.96 14.76 -19.13
CA PRO A 240 -9.29 15.15 -20.49
C PRO A 240 -10.46 14.29 -20.98
N ARG A 241 -11.53 14.97 -21.38
CA ARG A 241 -12.72 14.37 -21.98
C ARG A 241 -12.32 13.84 -23.37
N ASN A 242 -11.96 12.56 -23.47
CA ASN A 242 -11.81 11.90 -24.76
C ASN A 242 -13.21 11.83 -25.42
N THR A 243 -13.51 12.81 -26.28
CA THR A 243 -14.66 12.75 -27.18
C THR A 243 -14.34 11.79 -28.30
N SER A 244 -14.60 10.51 -28.07
CA SER A 244 -14.79 9.57 -29.17
C SER A 244 -16.16 9.88 -29.77
N THR A 245 -16.20 10.76 -30.76
CA THR A 245 -17.37 10.96 -31.61
C THR A 245 -17.63 9.64 -32.35
N THR A 246 -18.58 8.87 -31.87
CA THR A 246 -19.15 7.76 -32.62
C THR A 246 -19.97 8.35 -33.76
N ALA A 247 -19.37 8.44 -34.95
CA ALA A 247 -20.09 8.63 -36.19
C ALA A 247 -21.11 7.48 -36.31
N THR A 248 -22.37 7.79 -36.06
CA THR A 248 -23.48 6.91 -36.41
C THR A 248 -23.89 7.31 -37.82
N GLU A 249 -23.37 6.55 -38.77
CA GLU A 249 -23.77 6.59 -40.17
C GLU A 249 -25.20 6.01 -40.24
N THR A 250 -26.21 6.88 -40.24
CA THR A 250 -27.60 6.52 -40.52
C THR A 250 -27.89 6.88 -41.98
N ALA A 251 -27.71 5.89 -42.85
CA ALA A 251 -28.27 5.92 -44.20
C ALA A 251 -29.74 5.48 -44.13
N THR A 252 -30.68 6.40 -44.33
CA THR A 252 -32.04 6.05 -44.80
C THR A 252 -32.71 7.25 -45.48
N GLU A 253 -33.13 6.99 -46.72
CA GLU A 253 -34.27 7.57 -47.45
C GLU A 253 -34.25 9.03 -47.93
N THR A 254 -33.85 9.14 -49.20
CA THR A 254 -34.30 10.11 -50.18
C THR A 254 -35.80 9.93 -50.47
N ALA A 255 -36.61 10.90 -50.06
CA ALA A 255 -37.92 11.20 -50.65
C ALA A 255 -38.20 12.68 -50.41
N THR A 256 -38.74 13.40 -51.39
CA THR A 256 -39.09 14.83 -51.18
C THR A 256 -38.84 15.78 -52.36
N GLU A 257 -39.18 15.36 -53.59
CA GLU A 257 -39.78 16.17 -54.68
C GLU A 257 -39.74 17.71 -54.52
N GLN A 258 -38.94 18.37 -55.38
CA GLN A 258 -39.01 19.82 -55.60
C GLN A 258 -40.07 20.16 -56.65
N GLU A 259 -41.02 20.95 -56.17
CA GLU A 259 -41.99 21.81 -56.83
C GLU A 259 -41.46 22.53 -58.09
N ALA A 260 -42.23 22.45 -59.19
CA ALA A 260 -42.20 23.40 -60.29
C ALA A 260 -43.65 23.70 -60.74
N THR A 261 -44.11 24.88 -60.31
CA THR A 261 -45.30 25.68 -60.62
C THR A 261 -45.45 25.95 -62.14
N PRO A 262 -46.58 26.46 -62.70
CA PRO A 262 -47.92 26.76 -62.16
C PRO A 262 -49.06 25.84 -62.63
#